data_AF-A0A2V9UH49-F1
#
_entry.id   AF-A0A2V9UH49-F1
#
_cell.length_a   1.000
_cell.length_b   1.000
_cell.length_c   1.000
_cell.angle_alpha   90.00
_cell.angle_beta   90.00
_cell.angle_gamma   90.00
#
_symmetry.space_group_name_H-M   'P 1'
#
loop_
_entity.id
_entity.type
_entity.pdbx_description
1 polymer ?
#
loop_
_entity_poly.entity_id
_entity_poly.type
_entity_poly.pdbx_seq_one_letter_code
_entity_poly.pdbx_strand_id
1 'polypeptide(L)'
;MNGLHFIGREFGGVRLSAAIVACIGVILAALISAAGQDIVRSRNQDESDGVGVGGKWVEFHSEDKMTAAKKVRFELLADNYLSEDPDYKPRIEMICTNGKYTYADFNPGMRLGPPNRPGFWGQPQMEVLVRVDEDHGYHGWNWIRDRFLSMDKGTTRALLGAHVFKIEIRGRKGPEIAEFSPGGLDLARIKRACDLTAKK
;
A
#
# COMPACT_ATOMS: atom_id res chain seq x y z
N MET A 1 -15.50 -17.49 89.64
CA MET A 1 -14.99 -16.15 89.30
C MET A 1 -14.57 -16.17 87.83
N ASN A 2 -15.22 -15.32 87.02
CA ASN A 2 -14.77 -14.69 85.77
C ASN A 2 -14.17 -15.63 84.69
N GLY A 3 -14.80 -15.92 83.55
CA GLY A 3 -15.58 -15.05 82.67
C GLY A 3 -14.64 -14.45 81.62
N LEU A 4 -14.74 -14.90 80.36
CA LEU A 4 -14.50 -14.09 79.17
C LEU A 4 -14.90 -14.83 77.89
N HIS A 5 -15.88 -14.23 77.22
CA HIS A 5 -16.38 -14.54 75.89
C HIS A 5 -15.28 -14.42 74.82
N PHE A 6 -15.25 -15.35 73.87
CA PHE A 6 -14.67 -15.14 72.55
C PHE A 6 -15.75 -15.33 71.49
N ILE A 7 -16.09 -14.24 70.81
CA ILE A 7 -16.99 -14.21 69.65
C ILE A 7 -16.12 -14.49 68.43
N GLY A 8 -16.21 -15.69 67.87
CA GLY A 8 -15.65 -16.05 66.57
C GLY A 8 -16.68 -15.83 65.47
N ARG A 9 -16.50 -14.77 64.68
CA ARG A 9 -17.27 -14.47 63.47
C ARG A 9 -17.01 -15.54 62.41
N GLU A 10 -18.07 -16.13 61.87
CA GLU A 10 -18.01 -17.01 60.70
C GLU A 10 -17.62 -16.21 59.45
N PHE A 11 -16.51 -16.59 58.80
CA PHE A 11 -16.22 -16.20 57.43
C PHE A 11 -16.97 -17.16 56.49
N GLY A 12 -18.09 -16.69 55.95
CA GLY A 12 -18.81 -17.36 54.88
C GLY A 12 -17.93 -17.53 53.65
N GLY A 13 -17.55 -18.77 53.36
CA GLY A 13 -16.84 -19.14 52.14
C GLY A 13 -17.74 -18.94 50.92
N VAL A 14 -17.36 -18.03 50.04
CA VAL A 14 -17.98 -17.89 48.72
C VAL A 14 -17.57 -19.11 47.89
N ARG A 15 -18.46 -20.07 47.74
CA ARG A 15 -18.31 -21.16 46.77
C ARG A 15 -18.55 -20.60 45.37
N LEU A 16 -17.48 -20.23 44.67
CA LEU A 16 -17.56 -19.99 43.24
C LEU A 16 -17.81 -21.33 42.53
N SER A 17 -19.01 -21.51 41.99
CA SER A 17 -19.35 -22.63 41.12
C SER A 17 -18.46 -22.65 39.88
N ALA A 18 -17.89 -23.81 39.54
CA ALA A 18 -17.02 -24.02 38.38
C ALA A 18 -17.63 -23.54 37.03
N ALA A 19 -18.96 -23.48 36.95
CA ALA A 19 -19.69 -22.93 35.79
C ALA A 19 -19.41 -21.43 35.55
N ILE A 20 -19.18 -20.64 36.60
CA ILE A 20 -18.92 -19.20 36.49
C ILE A 20 -17.51 -18.94 35.93
N VAL A 21 -16.54 -19.78 36.30
CA VAL A 21 -15.16 -19.70 35.78
C VAL A 21 -15.09 -20.07 34.30
N ALA A 22 -15.88 -21.07 33.86
CA ALA A 22 -15.93 -21.49 32.46
C ALA A 22 -16.56 -20.42 31.54
N CYS A 23 -17.63 -19.74 31.98
CA CYS A 23 -18.25 -18.68 31.18
C CYS A 23 -17.35 -17.45 31.00
N ILE A 24 -16.53 -17.11 31.99
CA ILE A 24 -15.57 -15.99 31.89
C ILE A 24 -14.43 -16.33 30.91
N GLY A 25 -13.97 -17.58 30.87
CA GLY A 25 -12.93 -18.02 29.92
C GLY A 25 -13.37 -17.97 28.45
N VAL A 26 -14.64 -18.28 28.15
CA VAL A 26 -15.17 -18.24 26.77
C VAL A 26 -15.41 -16.81 26.28
N ILE A 27 -15.78 -15.88 27.17
CA ILE A 27 -15.99 -14.46 26.81
C ILE A 27 -14.65 -13.75 26.54
N LEU A 28 -13.58 -14.12 27.25
CA LEU A 28 -12.24 -13.55 27.03
C LEU A 28 -11.57 -14.03 25.73
N ALA A 29 -11.91 -15.21 25.22
CA ALA A 29 -11.35 -15.73 23.98
C ALA A 29 -11.94 -15.10 22.70
N ALA A 30 -13.12 -14.47 22.79
CA ALA A 30 -13.78 -13.84 21.63
C ALA A 30 -13.27 -12.42 21.31
N LEU A 31 -12.42 -11.83 22.16
CA LEU A 31 -11.98 -10.44 22.03
C LEU A 31 -10.64 -10.22 21.30
N ILE A 32 -9.97 -11.28 20.82
CA ILE A 32 -8.59 -11.17 20.30
C ILE A 32 -8.49 -11.09 18.76
N SER A 33 -9.58 -11.29 18.02
CA SER A 33 -9.53 -11.26 16.54
C SER A 33 -9.88 -9.89 15.94
N ALA A 34 -9.32 -8.81 16.48
CA ALA A 34 -9.21 -7.55 15.77
C ALA A 34 -7.77 -7.43 15.26
N ALA A 35 -7.45 -8.15 14.17
CA ALA A 35 -6.25 -7.84 13.40
C ALA A 35 -6.40 -6.39 12.92
N GLY A 36 -5.61 -5.49 13.49
CA GLY A 36 -5.59 -4.09 13.12
C GLY A 36 -5.33 -3.99 11.63
N GLN A 37 -6.35 -3.65 10.86
CA GLN A 37 -6.11 -3.10 9.53
C GLN A 37 -5.56 -1.71 9.78
N ASP A 38 -4.28 -1.49 9.46
CA ASP A 38 -3.71 -0.16 9.44
C ASP A 38 -4.51 0.66 8.40
N ILE A 39 -5.43 1.49 8.89
CA ILE A 39 -6.22 2.39 8.07
C ILE A 39 -5.28 3.51 7.64
N VAL A 40 -4.91 3.52 6.36
CA VAL A 40 -4.04 4.55 5.80
C VAL A 40 -4.90 5.71 5.32
N ARG A 41 -4.82 6.86 5.99
CA ARG A 41 -5.65 8.02 5.62
C ARG A 41 -5.37 8.47 4.19
N SER A 42 -6.42 8.64 3.38
CA SER A 42 -6.23 9.16 2.01
C SER A 42 -5.76 10.61 2.00
N ARG A 43 -4.93 10.94 1.01
CA ARG A 43 -4.51 12.31 0.70
C ARG A 43 -5.44 13.02 -0.29
N ASN A 44 -6.28 12.27 -1.00
CA ASN A 44 -7.17 12.80 -2.01
C ASN A 44 -8.52 13.14 -1.36
N GLN A 45 -9.07 14.30 -1.72
CA GLN A 45 -10.42 14.64 -1.33
C GLN A 45 -11.41 13.66 -1.99
N ASP A 46 -12.44 13.25 -1.26
CA ASP A 46 -13.50 12.34 -1.74
C ASP A 46 -13.04 10.89 -2.04
N GLU A 47 -11.89 10.51 -1.48
CA GLU A 47 -11.40 9.13 -1.51
C GLU A 47 -11.55 8.50 -0.12
N SER A 48 -11.92 7.22 -0.07
CA SER A 48 -11.98 6.45 1.16
C SER A 48 -10.59 6.32 1.78
N ASP A 49 -10.54 6.05 3.08
CA ASP A 49 -9.29 5.60 3.68
C ASP A 49 -8.83 4.29 3.02
N GLY A 50 -7.51 4.10 3.05
CA GLY A 50 -6.80 3.03 2.41
C GLY A 50 -6.89 1.72 3.17
N VAL A 51 -7.03 0.63 2.42
CA VAL A 51 -7.10 -0.74 2.93
C VAL A 51 -5.91 -1.54 2.39
N GLY A 52 -5.19 -2.24 3.25
CA GLY A 52 -4.11 -3.14 2.82
C GLY A 52 -4.64 -4.29 1.96
N VAL A 53 -4.03 -4.51 0.80
CA VAL A 53 -4.42 -5.57 -0.17
C VAL A 53 -3.30 -6.59 -0.40
N GLY A 54 -2.49 -6.79 0.64
CA GLY A 54 -1.37 -7.73 0.64
C GLY A 54 -0.02 -7.06 0.35
N GLY A 55 1.03 -7.58 0.99
CA GLY A 55 2.35 -6.95 0.96
C GLY A 55 2.32 -5.51 1.50
N LYS A 56 3.00 -4.60 0.80
CA LYS A 56 3.02 -3.15 1.10
C LYS A 56 1.99 -2.35 0.30
N TRP A 57 1.03 -3.03 -0.33
CA TRP A 57 0.05 -2.38 -1.20
C TRP A 57 -1.17 -1.90 -0.40
N VAL A 58 -1.61 -0.70 -0.74
CA VAL A 58 -2.80 -0.07 -0.19
C VAL A 58 -3.76 0.27 -1.32
N GLU A 59 -5.03 -0.10 -1.16
CA GLU A 59 -6.11 0.22 -2.08
C GLU A 59 -6.96 1.36 -1.52
N PHE A 60 -7.33 2.30 -2.37
CA PHE A 60 -8.23 3.40 -2.07
C PHE A 60 -9.37 3.45 -3.08
N HIS A 61 -10.56 3.82 -2.63
CA HIS A 61 -11.75 3.92 -3.47
C HIS A 61 -12.24 5.36 -3.57
N SER A 62 -12.63 5.80 -4.76
CA SER A 62 -13.32 7.08 -4.95
C SER A 62 -14.37 6.96 -6.04
N GLU A 63 -15.26 7.95 -6.10
CA GLU A 63 -16.22 8.10 -7.17
C GLU A 63 -16.09 9.49 -7.79
N ASP A 64 -16.02 9.55 -9.11
CA ASP A 64 -15.99 10.80 -9.83
C ASP A 64 -17.36 11.50 -9.74
N LYS A 65 -17.41 12.64 -9.04
CA LYS A 65 -18.66 13.36 -8.77
C LYS A 65 -19.43 13.79 -10.02
N MET A 66 -18.76 13.99 -11.15
CA MET A 66 -19.39 14.44 -12.39
C MET A 66 -19.92 13.28 -13.24
N THR A 67 -19.20 12.17 -13.27
CA THR A 67 -19.49 11.04 -14.18
C THR A 67 -19.97 9.78 -13.47
N ALA A 68 -20.00 9.77 -12.13
CA ALA A 68 -20.21 8.60 -11.29
C ALA A 68 -19.24 7.43 -11.58
N ALA A 69 -18.10 7.72 -12.22
CA ALA A 69 -17.12 6.72 -12.55
C ALA A 69 -16.42 6.22 -11.27
N LYS A 70 -16.45 4.90 -11.06
CA LYS A 70 -15.81 4.27 -9.90
C LYS A 70 -14.31 4.19 -10.13
N LYS A 71 -13.55 4.77 -9.22
CA LYS A 71 -12.08 4.80 -9.27
C LYS A 71 -11.51 3.95 -8.14
N VAL A 72 -10.49 3.18 -8.46
CA VAL A 72 -9.69 2.42 -7.52
C VAL A 72 -8.23 2.78 -7.74
N ARG A 73 -7.55 3.17 -6.67
CA ARG A 73 -6.13 3.52 -6.68
C ARG A 73 -5.37 2.52 -5.83
N PHE A 74 -4.39 1.86 -6.41
CA PHE A 74 -3.43 1.03 -5.68
C PHE A 74 -2.14 1.83 -5.51
N GLU A 75 -1.66 1.92 -4.27
CA GLU A 75 -0.42 2.61 -3.93
C GLU A 75 0.60 1.60 -3.40
N LEU A 76 1.84 1.72 -3.88
CA LEU A 76 3.01 1.05 -3.34
C LEU A 76 4.07 2.09 -2.98
N LEU A 77 4.44 2.15 -1.71
CA LEU A 77 5.54 2.99 -1.23
C LEU A 77 6.88 2.30 -1.42
N ALA A 78 7.92 3.09 -1.70
CA ALA A 78 9.29 2.63 -1.77
C ALA A 78 9.85 2.23 -0.39
N ASP A 79 10.90 1.41 -0.45
CA ASP A 79 11.64 0.91 0.69
C ASP A 79 12.66 1.94 1.20
N ASN A 80 13.09 2.86 0.33
CA ASN A 80 14.06 3.91 0.60
C ASN A 80 13.53 5.31 0.26
N TYR A 81 14.24 6.32 0.74
CA TYR A 81 14.03 7.73 0.40
C TYR A 81 15.06 8.17 -0.67
N LEU A 82 14.70 9.20 -1.43
CA LEU A 82 15.61 9.85 -2.38
C LEU A 82 16.19 11.14 -1.79
N SER A 83 17.21 11.68 -2.44
CA SER A 83 18.07 12.71 -1.85
C SER A 83 17.43 14.09 -1.69
N GLU A 84 16.39 14.43 -2.45
CA GLU A 84 15.81 15.78 -2.47
C GLU A 84 14.79 16.02 -1.36
N ASP A 85 14.02 14.99 -0.99
CA ASP A 85 12.98 15.08 0.04
C ASP A 85 13.09 13.87 0.99
N PRO A 86 13.73 14.04 2.16
CA PRO A 86 13.92 12.94 3.11
C PRO A 86 12.64 12.55 3.85
N ASP A 87 11.58 13.36 3.76
CA ASP A 87 10.29 13.09 4.43
C ASP A 87 9.28 12.45 3.47
N TYR A 88 9.58 12.43 2.17
CA TYR A 88 8.74 11.86 1.14
C TYR A 88 9.29 10.54 0.59
N LYS A 89 8.53 9.47 0.77
CA LYS A 89 8.83 8.20 0.10
C LYS A 89 8.36 8.22 -1.36
N PRO A 90 9.22 7.85 -2.32
CA PRO A 90 8.80 7.54 -3.68
C PRO A 90 7.64 6.55 -3.67
N ARG A 91 6.74 6.68 -4.64
CA ARG A 91 5.58 5.81 -4.74
C ARG A 91 5.18 5.51 -6.16
N ILE A 92 4.54 4.36 -6.32
CA ILE A 92 3.87 3.98 -7.55
C ILE A 92 2.37 3.98 -7.28
N GLU A 93 1.61 4.66 -8.12
CA GLU A 93 0.15 4.72 -8.07
C GLU A 93 -0.41 4.09 -9.33
N MET A 94 -1.26 3.08 -9.19
CA MET A 94 -1.99 2.46 -10.31
C MET A 94 -3.47 2.82 -10.20
N ILE A 95 -4.01 3.41 -11.27
CA ILE A 95 -5.40 3.89 -11.33
C ILE A 95 -6.23 3.00 -12.23
N CYS A 96 -7.38 2.60 -11.71
CA CYS A 96 -8.38 1.81 -12.39
C CYS A 96 -9.72 2.55 -12.33
N THR A 97 -10.37 2.67 -13.49
CA THR A 97 -11.66 3.37 -13.63
C THR A 97 -12.67 2.40 -14.22
N ASN A 98 -13.84 2.28 -13.61
CA ASN A 98 -14.93 1.40 -14.05
C ASN A 98 -14.46 -0.06 -14.30
N GLY A 99 -13.63 -0.58 -13.40
CA GLY A 99 -13.15 -1.96 -13.50
C GLY A 99 -12.01 -2.17 -14.51
N LYS A 100 -11.45 -1.09 -15.10
CA LYS A 100 -10.41 -1.15 -16.13
C LYS A 100 -9.18 -0.33 -15.74
N TYR A 101 -8.00 -0.90 -15.96
CA TYR A 101 -6.73 -0.21 -15.84
C TYR A 101 -6.72 1.05 -16.74
N THR A 102 -6.36 2.19 -16.16
CA THR A 102 -6.25 3.46 -16.87
C THR A 102 -4.78 3.82 -17.08
N TYR A 103 -4.01 3.96 -16.00
CA TYR A 103 -2.58 4.29 -16.03
C TYR A 103 -1.89 3.90 -14.72
N ALA A 104 -0.56 3.94 -14.72
CA ALA A 104 0.25 3.91 -13.51
C ALA A 104 1.30 5.00 -13.56
N ASP A 105 1.51 5.68 -12.46
CA ASP A 105 2.47 6.77 -12.33
C ASP A 105 3.49 6.46 -11.24
N PHE A 106 4.76 6.69 -11.54
CA PHE A 106 5.83 6.71 -10.57
C PHE A 106 6.12 8.15 -10.16
N ASN A 107 5.93 8.45 -8.88
CA ASN A 107 6.25 9.74 -8.29
C ASN A 107 7.46 9.60 -7.37
N PRO A 108 8.63 10.12 -7.76
CA PRO A 108 9.87 9.95 -7.01
C PRO A 108 9.99 10.90 -5.81
N GLY A 109 9.10 11.89 -5.64
CA GLY A 109 9.23 12.89 -4.57
C GLY A 109 10.33 13.91 -4.78
N MET A 110 10.89 13.96 -5.99
CA MET A 110 11.99 14.85 -6.36
C MET A 110 11.74 15.42 -7.75
N ARG A 111 12.47 16.47 -8.10
CA ARG A 111 12.43 17.05 -9.45
C ARG A 111 13.21 16.18 -10.42
N LEU A 112 12.52 15.73 -11.45
CA LEU A 112 13.11 14.97 -12.54
C LEU A 112 14.04 15.87 -13.37
N GLY A 113 15.08 15.27 -13.93
CA GLY A 113 15.86 15.86 -15.02
C GLY A 113 14.98 16.08 -16.27
N PRO A 114 15.49 16.79 -17.29
CA PRO A 114 14.77 16.97 -18.54
C PRO A 114 14.51 15.61 -19.23
N PRO A 115 13.44 15.50 -20.05
CA PRO A 115 13.23 14.32 -20.88
C PRO A 115 14.45 14.09 -21.79
N ASN A 116 14.86 12.83 -21.94
CA ASN A 116 16.03 12.41 -22.72
C ASN A 116 15.64 11.49 -23.89
N ARG A 117 14.35 11.30 -24.14
CA ARG A 117 13.83 10.44 -25.21
C ARG A 117 12.55 11.03 -25.80
N PRO A 118 12.39 11.04 -27.15
CA PRO A 118 11.10 11.35 -27.75
C PRO A 118 10.17 10.13 -27.65
N GLY A 119 8.92 10.36 -27.27
CA GLY A 119 7.88 9.37 -27.37
C GLY A 119 7.41 9.16 -28.80
N PHE A 120 6.69 8.06 -29.04
CA PHE A 120 6.23 7.67 -30.38
C PHE A 120 5.39 8.76 -31.08
N TRP A 121 4.63 9.56 -30.33
CA TRP A 121 3.84 10.69 -30.85
C TRP A 121 4.46 12.06 -30.52
N GLY A 122 5.76 12.11 -30.23
CA GLY A 122 6.48 13.34 -29.89
C GLY A 122 6.30 13.82 -28.43
N GLN A 123 5.57 13.08 -27.60
CA GLN A 123 5.48 13.39 -26.17
C GLN A 123 6.86 13.26 -25.50
N PRO A 124 7.20 14.13 -24.54
CA PRO A 124 8.46 14.02 -23.81
C PRO A 124 8.50 12.74 -22.99
N GLN A 125 9.56 11.95 -23.12
CA GLN A 125 9.80 10.76 -22.32
C GLN A 125 11.14 10.83 -21.58
N MET A 126 11.20 10.15 -20.45
CA MET A 126 12.44 9.81 -19.77
C MET A 126 12.70 8.32 -19.94
N GLU A 127 13.90 7.99 -20.37
CA GLU A 127 14.43 6.64 -20.29
C GLU A 127 14.85 6.35 -18.86
N VAL A 128 14.26 5.30 -18.29
CA VAL A 128 14.56 4.78 -16.95
C VAL A 128 15.09 3.36 -17.06
N LEU A 129 16.00 2.99 -16.17
CA LEU A 129 16.43 1.60 -16.03
C LEU A 129 15.57 0.95 -14.94
N VAL A 130 14.84 -0.08 -15.31
CA VAL A 130 13.98 -0.83 -14.40
C VAL A 130 14.58 -2.21 -14.18
N ARG A 131 14.70 -2.62 -12.93
CA ARG A 131 15.01 -4.00 -12.54
C ARG A 131 13.74 -4.65 -11.99
N VAL A 132 13.42 -5.83 -12.50
CA VAL A 132 12.32 -6.69 -12.07
C VAL A 132 12.91 -8.04 -11.70
N ASP A 133 12.96 -8.35 -10.40
CA ASP A 133 13.62 -9.52 -9.86
C ASP A 133 15.08 -9.65 -10.35
N GLU A 134 15.39 -10.60 -11.23
CA GLU A 134 16.74 -10.80 -11.78
C GLU A 134 16.97 -10.15 -13.15
N ASP A 135 15.90 -9.66 -13.79
CA ASP A 135 15.96 -9.03 -15.11
C ASP A 135 15.99 -7.51 -14.99
N HIS A 136 16.60 -6.84 -15.98
CA HIS A 136 16.56 -5.38 -16.08
C HIS A 136 16.44 -4.91 -17.53
N GLY A 137 15.89 -3.72 -17.73
CA GLY A 137 15.70 -3.14 -19.05
C GLY A 137 15.45 -1.65 -19.02
N TYR A 138 15.69 -1.00 -20.16
CA TYR A 138 15.38 0.42 -20.34
C TYR A 138 13.94 0.60 -20.82
N HIS A 139 13.23 1.55 -20.21
CA HIS A 139 11.85 1.88 -20.54
C HIS A 139 11.69 3.37 -20.78
N GLY A 140 10.94 3.73 -21.82
CA GLY A 140 10.55 5.12 -22.09
C GLY A 140 9.23 5.44 -21.41
N TRP A 141 9.27 6.18 -20.31
CA TRP A 141 8.08 6.62 -19.58
C TRP A 141 7.75 8.07 -19.89
N ASN A 142 6.46 8.41 -19.97
CA ASN A 142 6.07 9.78 -20.29
C ASN A 142 6.45 10.71 -19.14
N TRP A 143 7.19 11.76 -19.47
CA TRP A 143 7.68 12.73 -18.51
C TRP A 143 6.61 13.79 -18.28
N ILE A 144 6.04 13.86 -17.07
CA ILE A 144 4.93 14.77 -16.78
C ILE A 144 5.42 15.89 -15.86
N ARG A 145 5.61 17.07 -16.46
CA ARG A 145 5.88 18.34 -15.78
C ARG A 145 6.90 18.19 -14.64
N ASP A 146 8.07 17.64 -14.95
CA ASP A 146 9.21 17.43 -14.02
C ASP A 146 8.94 16.75 -12.67
N ARG A 147 7.76 16.13 -12.49
CA ARG A 147 7.27 15.69 -11.17
C ARG A 147 7.04 14.19 -11.07
N PHE A 148 6.56 13.56 -12.13
CA PHE A 148 6.29 12.12 -12.14
C PHE A 148 6.45 11.56 -13.54
N LEU A 149 6.59 10.24 -13.61
CA LEU A 149 6.72 9.48 -14.83
C LEU A 149 5.51 8.57 -14.99
N SER A 150 4.80 8.68 -16.12
CA SER A 150 3.72 7.76 -16.43
C SER A 150 4.29 6.51 -17.09
N MET A 151 4.11 5.38 -16.40
CA MET A 151 4.71 4.09 -16.71
C MET A 151 4.04 3.46 -17.92
N ASP A 152 4.81 2.74 -18.72
CA ASP A 152 4.22 1.90 -19.76
C ASP A 152 3.49 0.69 -19.13
N LYS A 153 2.43 0.25 -19.80
CA LYS A 153 1.59 -0.86 -19.33
C LYS A 153 2.37 -2.17 -19.17
N GLY A 154 3.42 -2.40 -19.97
CA GLY A 154 4.25 -3.60 -19.88
C GLY A 154 4.96 -3.66 -18.53
N THR A 155 5.58 -2.55 -18.14
CA THR A 155 6.27 -2.43 -16.86
C THR A 155 5.33 -2.48 -15.68
N THR A 156 4.13 -1.88 -15.77
CA THR A 156 3.10 -2.03 -14.73
C THR A 156 2.73 -3.49 -14.52
N ARG A 157 2.59 -4.28 -15.59
CA ARG A 157 2.29 -5.71 -15.48
C ARG A 157 3.45 -6.49 -14.86
N ALA A 158 4.69 -6.11 -15.15
CA ALA A 158 5.88 -6.71 -14.55
C ALA A 158 5.95 -6.42 -13.04
N LEU A 159 5.71 -5.17 -12.63
CA LEU A 159 5.62 -4.75 -11.22
C LEU A 159 4.66 -5.62 -10.41
N LEU A 160 3.47 -5.91 -10.95
CA LEU A 160 2.47 -6.72 -10.25
C LEU A 160 2.95 -8.15 -9.95
N GLY A 161 3.83 -8.70 -10.78
CA GLY A 161 4.33 -10.07 -10.62
C GLY A 161 5.66 -10.20 -9.88
N ALA A 162 6.27 -9.07 -9.53
CA ALA A 162 7.63 -9.02 -9.02
C ALA A 162 7.70 -9.24 -7.50
N HIS A 163 8.88 -9.64 -7.02
CA HIS A 163 9.26 -9.61 -5.61
C HIS A 163 10.14 -8.39 -5.31
N VAL A 164 11.02 -8.05 -6.24
CA VAL A 164 11.91 -6.88 -6.19
C VAL A 164 11.67 -6.03 -7.42
N PHE A 165 11.46 -4.74 -7.23
CA PHE A 165 11.30 -3.78 -8.32
C PHE A 165 12.13 -2.53 -8.02
N LYS A 166 13.10 -2.22 -8.88
CA LYS A 166 13.95 -1.03 -8.73
C LYS A 166 13.84 -0.14 -9.95
N ILE A 167 13.87 1.16 -9.73
CA ILE A 167 13.82 2.18 -10.77
C ILE A 167 15.02 3.09 -10.58
N GLU A 168 15.96 3.06 -11.52
CA GLU A 168 16.95 4.12 -11.64
C GLU A 168 16.35 5.25 -12.50
N ILE A 169 16.29 6.44 -11.90
CA ILE A 169 15.81 7.66 -12.55
C ILE A 169 16.90 8.72 -12.61
N ARG A 170 16.78 9.61 -13.59
CA ARG A 170 17.65 10.78 -13.70
C ARG A 170 17.03 11.97 -12.98
N GLY A 171 17.55 12.28 -11.80
CA GLY A 171 17.32 13.53 -11.12
C GLY A 171 18.15 14.68 -11.69
N ARG A 172 17.93 15.89 -11.19
CA ARG A 172 18.74 17.07 -11.56
C ARG A 172 20.19 16.99 -11.09
N LYS A 173 20.46 16.26 -9.99
CA LYS A 173 21.80 16.08 -9.39
C LYS A 173 22.54 14.84 -9.89
N GLY A 174 21.87 13.97 -10.63
CA GLY A 174 22.41 12.69 -11.08
C GLY A 174 21.39 11.55 -10.98
N PRO A 175 21.81 10.31 -11.28
CA PRO A 175 20.98 9.13 -11.15
C PRO A 175 20.68 8.80 -9.68
N GLU A 176 19.46 8.37 -9.40
CA GLU A 176 19.03 7.85 -8.10
C GLU A 176 18.17 6.61 -8.28
N ILE A 177 18.18 5.72 -7.28
CA ILE A 177 17.48 4.44 -7.33
C ILE A 177 16.38 4.40 -6.29
N ALA A 178 15.13 4.24 -6.73
CA ALA A 178 14.01 3.91 -5.88
C ALA A 178 13.83 2.37 -5.85
N GLU A 179 13.70 1.82 -4.65
CA GLU A 179 13.54 0.39 -4.42
C GLU A 179 12.15 0.07 -3.89
N PHE A 180 11.55 -1.01 -4.39
CA PHE A 180 10.22 -1.44 -4.02
C PHE A 180 10.18 -2.95 -3.79
N SER A 181 9.36 -3.35 -2.82
CA SER A 181 9.03 -4.74 -2.50
C SER A 181 7.55 -5.03 -2.84
N PRO A 182 7.20 -5.21 -4.13
CA PRO A 182 5.80 -5.40 -4.57
C PRO A 182 5.19 -6.76 -4.18
N GLY A 183 5.99 -7.72 -3.74
CA GLY A 183 5.52 -9.07 -3.39
C GLY A 183 4.42 -9.08 -2.32
N GLY A 184 3.55 -10.08 -2.41
CA GLY A 184 2.45 -10.29 -1.46
C GLY A 184 1.11 -9.64 -1.86
N LEU A 185 1.05 -8.94 -2.99
CA LEU A 185 -0.18 -8.37 -3.55
C LEU A 185 -1.24 -9.43 -3.88
N ASP A 186 -2.50 -9.19 -3.52
CA ASP A 186 -3.63 -9.99 -4.01
C ASP A 186 -3.92 -9.69 -5.48
N LEU A 187 -3.38 -10.53 -6.37
CA LEU A 187 -3.60 -10.42 -7.82
C LEU A 187 -5.06 -10.64 -8.24
N ALA A 188 -5.86 -11.35 -7.45
CA ALA A 188 -7.29 -11.50 -7.74
C ALA A 188 -8.02 -10.18 -7.49
N ARG A 189 -7.60 -9.40 -6.48
CA ARG A 189 -8.10 -8.05 -6.24
C ARG A 189 -7.80 -7.13 -7.43
N ILE A 190 -6.58 -7.16 -7.94
CA ILE A 190 -6.16 -6.37 -9.11
C ILE A 190 -6.96 -6.75 -10.36
N LYS A 191 -7.10 -8.05 -10.64
CA LYS A 191 -7.88 -8.52 -11.79
C LYS A 191 -9.33 -8.05 -11.73
N ARG A 192 -9.93 -8.05 -10.53
CA ARG A 192 -11.32 -7.59 -10.33
C ARG A 192 -11.47 -6.07 -10.49
N ALA A 193 -10.54 -5.30 -9.95
CA ALA A 193 -10.62 -3.84 -9.95
C ALA A 193 -10.16 -3.20 -11.28
N CYS A 194 -9.27 -3.87 -12.01
CA CYS A 194 -8.54 -3.27 -13.13
C CYS A 194 -8.58 -4.09 -14.43
N ASP A 195 -9.10 -5.31 -14.41
CA ASP A 195 -8.99 -6.25 -15.54
C ASP A 195 -7.55 -6.36 -16.07
N LEU A 196 -6.59 -6.34 -15.13
CA LEU A 196 -5.16 -6.38 -15.41
C LEU A 196 -4.56 -7.65 -14.82
N THR A 197 -3.63 -8.26 -15.54
CA THR A 197 -2.91 -9.46 -15.13
C THR A 197 -1.42 -9.18 -15.05
N ALA A 198 -0.76 -9.77 -14.07
CA ALA A 198 0.70 -9.72 -13.96
C ALA A 198 1.37 -10.34 -15.20
N LYS A 199 2.60 -9.91 -15.47
CA LYS A 199 3.50 -10.51 -16.45
C LYS A 199 4.79 -10.86 -15.73
N LYS A 200 5.34 -12.03 -16.02
CA LYS A 200 6.74 -12.36 -15.70
C LYS A 200 7.59 -11.92 -16.88
#